data_AF-A0A8J7AXL1-F1
#
_entry.id   AF-A0A8J7AXL1-F1
#
_cell.length_a   1.000
_cell.length_b   1.000
_cell.length_c   1.000
_cell.angle_alpha   90.00
_cell.angle_beta   90.00
_cell.angle_gamma   90.00
#
_symmetry.space_group_name_H-M   'P 1'
#
loop_
_entity.id
_entity.type
_entity.pdbx_description
1 polymer ?
#
loop_
_entity_poly.entity_id
_entity_poly.type
_entity_poly.pdbx_seq_one_letter_code
_entity_poly.pdbx_strand_id
1 'polypeptide(L)' 'MQAVEFETKIENGAIAIPPQYQQTFGNSAQVKVILLMPEPSILEEEDMIANLLEHPLDIDNFMPKTREDLYDR' A
#
# COMPACT_ATOMS: atom_id res chain seq x y z
N MET A 1 -23.98 -7.23 17.65
CA MET A 1 -23.36 -5.95 17.26
C MET A 1 -23.45 -5.85 15.76
N GLN A 2 -23.90 -4.71 15.21
CA GLN A 2 -24.04 -4.49 13.77
C GLN A 2 -22.86 -3.63 13.29
N ALA A 3 -22.18 -4.08 12.23
CA ALA A 3 -21.10 -3.35 11.59
C ALA A 3 -21.55 -2.93 10.19
N VAL A 4 -21.18 -1.72 9.79
CA VAL A 4 -21.40 -1.18 8.45
C VAL A 4 -20.08 -0.63 7.96
N GLU A 5 -19.71 -1.00 6.74
CA GLU A 5 -18.54 -0.50 6.05
C GLU A 5 -18.98 0.41 4.91
N PHE A 6 -18.32 1.55 4.78
CA PHE A 6 -18.55 2.50 3.70
C PHE A 6 -17.29 3.32 3.45
N GLU A 7 -17.12 3.75 2.21
CA GLU A 7 -16.05 4.66 1.82
C GLU A 7 -16.56 6.10 1.82
N THR A 8 -15.77 7.01 2.39
CA THR A 8 -16.04 8.45 2.33
C THR A 8 -14.75 9.24 2.49
N LYS A 9 -14.82 10.53 2.18
CA LYS A 9 -13.76 11.49 2.51
C LYS A 9 -13.96 12.01 3.93
N ILE A 10 -12.84 12.37 4.56
CA ILE A 10 -12.82 13.16 5.79
C ILE A 10 -12.91 14.63 5.37
N GLU A 11 -13.97 15.32 5.78
CA GLU A 11 -14.18 16.74 5.50
C GLU A 11 -14.09 17.53 6.80
N ASN A 12 -13.17 18.49 6.89
CA ASN A 12 -12.94 19.32 8.08
C ASN A 12 -12.76 18.49 9.37
N GLY A 13 -12.10 17.33 9.26
CA GLY A 13 -11.89 16.41 10.40
C GLY A 13 -13.11 15.59 10.80
N ALA A 14 -14.20 15.62 10.01
CA ALA A 14 -15.41 14.87 10.27
C ALA A 14 -15.68 13.79 9.19
N ILE A 15 -16.22 12.66 9.63
CA ILE A 15 -16.78 11.60 8.78
C ILE A 15 -18.30 11.65 8.95
N ALA A 16 -19.02 11.94 7.88
CA ALA A 16 -20.48 11.92 7.90
C ALA A 16 -21.00 10.49 7.66
N ILE A 17 -21.94 10.04 8.49
CA ILE A 17 -22.63 8.76 8.25
C ILE A 17 -23.57 8.93 7.05
N PRO A 18 -23.43 8.09 6.00
CA PRO A 18 -24.29 8.15 4.82
C PRO A 18 -25.79 8.03 5.18
N PRO A 19 -26.70 8.73 4.47
CA PRO A 19 -28.13 8.79 4.80
C PRO A 19 -28.79 7.41 5.02
N GLN A 20 -28.40 6.41 4.23
CA GLN A 20 -28.91 5.05 4.33
C GLN A 20 -28.62 4.37 5.67
N TYR A 21 -27.64 4.85 6.43
CA TYR A 21 -27.24 4.27 7.72
C TYR A 21 -27.64 5.15 8.92
N GLN A 22 -28.12 6.37 8.70
CA GLN A 22 -28.45 7.31 9.78
C GLN A 22 -29.55 6.80 10.71
N GLN A 23 -30.55 6.08 10.17
CA GLN A 23 -31.60 5.47 11.01
C GLN A 23 -31.06 4.34 11.90
N THR A 24 -30.00 3.67 11.45
CA THR A 24 -29.39 2.54 12.19
C THR A 24 -28.50 3.04 13.33
N PHE A 25 -27.78 4.15 13.11
CA PHE A 25 -26.81 4.72 14.06
C PHE A 25 -27.31 6.01 14.70
N GLY A 26 -28.58 6.05 15.15
CA GLY A 26 -29.24 7.26 15.66
C GLY A 26 -28.38 8.14 16.58
N ASN A 27 -28.75 9.42 16.69
CA ASN A 27 -27.96 10.56 17.21
C ASN A 27 -27.25 10.41 18.58
N SER A 28 -27.42 9.31 19.31
CA SER A 28 -26.81 9.08 20.64
C SER A 28 -26.28 7.66 20.82
N ALA A 29 -26.11 6.89 19.74
CA ALA A 29 -25.52 5.57 19.80
C ALA A 29 -24.00 5.65 20.06
N GLN A 30 -23.51 4.92 21.05
CA GLN A 30 -22.08 4.71 21.22
C GLN A 30 -21.57 3.71 20.17
N VAL A 31 -20.56 4.11 19.40
CA VAL A 31 -20.01 3.29 18.30
C VAL A 31 -18.51 3.08 18.46
N LYS A 32 -18.01 1.95 17.93
CA LYS A 32 -16.58 1.71 17.71
C LYS A 32 -16.28 2.02 16.24
N VAL A 33 -15.31 2.90 15.99
CA VAL A 33 -14.91 3.30 14.64
C VAL A 33 -13.58 2.65 14.29
N ILE A 34 -13.45 2.12 13.08
CA ILE A 34 -12.20 1.62 12.50
C ILE A 34 -11.97 2.43 11.23
N LEU A 35 -10.81 3.09 11.13
CA LEU A 35 -10.42 3.86 9.95
C LEU A 35 -9.34 3.07 9.21
N LEU A 36 -9.64 2.73 7.96
CA LEU A 36 -8.68 2.16 7.01
C LEU A 36 -8.46 3.22 5.96
N MET A 37 -7.21 3.66 5.80
CA MET A 37 -6.81 4.46 4.66
C MET A 37 -5.98 3.56 3.76
N PRO A 38 -6.15 3.61 2.43
CA PRO A 38 -5.18 3.00 1.54
C PRO A 38 -3.82 3.58 1.91
N GLU A 39 -2.82 2.73 2.05
CA GLU A 39 -1.46 3.22 2.11
C GLU A 39 -1.27 4.08 0.85
N PRO A 40 -0.88 5.36 0.98
CA PRO A 40 -0.37 6.05 -0.19
C PRO A 40 0.68 5.09 -0.72
N SER A 41 0.53 4.63 -1.97
CA SER A 41 1.53 3.80 -2.62
C SER A 41 2.85 4.47 -2.31
N ILE A 42 3.58 3.90 -1.34
CA ILE A 42 4.94 4.28 -1.00
C ILE A 42 5.58 4.14 -2.35
N LEU A 43 5.82 5.32 -2.97
CA LEU A 43 6.21 5.51 -4.37
C LEU A 43 6.80 4.21 -4.85
N GLU A 44 6.02 3.44 -5.62
CA GLU A 44 6.24 2.01 -5.91
C GLU A 44 7.73 1.75 -5.77
N GLU A 45 8.18 1.11 -4.67
CA GLU A 45 9.61 0.87 -4.48
C GLU A 45 10.06 0.25 -5.79
N GLU A 46 10.76 1.04 -6.60
CA GLU A 46 10.91 0.77 -8.02
C GLU A 46 11.57 -0.60 -8.06
N ASP A 47 10.86 -1.62 -8.60
CA ASP A 47 11.30 -3.00 -8.44
C ASP A 47 12.75 -3.06 -8.91
N MET A 48 13.68 -3.20 -7.97
CA MET A 48 15.10 -2.98 -8.27
C MET A 48 15.56 -3.99 -9.31
N ILE A 49 14.92 -5.16 -9.38
CA ILE A 49 15.18 -6.15 -10.43
C ILE A 49 14.67 -5.64 -11.78
N ALA A 50 13.44 -5.14 -11.85
CA ALA A 50 12.89 -4.56 -13.08
C ALA A 50 13.72 -3.35 -13.57
N ASN A 51 14.08 -2.46 -12.66
CA ASN A 51 14.91 -1.29 -12.97
C ASN A 51 16.29 -1.70 -13.49
N LEU A 52 16.97 -2.68 -12.87
CA LEU A 52 18.28 -3.16 -13.35
C LEU A 52 18.21 -3.95 -14.66
N LEU A 53 17.07 -4.57 -14.99
CA LEU A 53 16.84 -5.20 -16.29
C LEU A 53 16.71 -4.17 -17.41
N GLU A 54 16.04 -3.04 -17.16
CA GLU A 54 15.90 -1.94 -18.12
C GLU A 54 17.14 -1.04 -18.16
N HIS A 55 17.81 -0.87 -17.03
CA HIS A 55 18.98 -0.03 -16.81
C HIS A 55 20.14 -0.84 -16.21
N PRO A 56 20.79 -1.71 -17.01
CA PRO A 56 21.93 -2.47 -16.53
C PRO A 56 23.07 -1.55 -16.08
N LEU A 57 23.72 -1.91 -14.97
CA LEU A 57 24.89 -1.20 -14.48
C LEU A 57 26.08 -1.42 -15.42
N ASP A 58 26.59 -0.34 -16.00
CA ASP A 58 27.85 -0.35 -16.74
C ASP A 58 29.00 -0.04 -15.78
N ILE A 59 29.77 -1.07 -15.44
CA ILE A 59 30.87 -0.98 -14.49
C ILE A 59 32.17 -1.27 -15.25
N ASP A 60 33.06 -0.28 -15.26
CA ASP A 60 34.38 -0.42 -15.86
C ASP A 60 35.14 -1.62 -15.28
N ASN A 61 35.71 -2.44 -16.16
CA ASN A 61 36.45 -3.66 -15.81
C ASN A 61 35.65 -4.72 -15.04
N PHE A 62 34.31 -4.71 -15.14
CA PHE A 62 33.50 -5.79 -14.58
C PHE A 62 33.76 -7.10 -15.34
N MET A 63 34.40 -8.06 -14.67
CA MET A 63 34.61 -9.41 -15.16
C MET A 63 33.72 -10.37 -14.38
N PRO A 64 32.52 -10.71 -14.88
CA PRO A 64 31.66 -11.68 -14.23
C PRO A 64 32.37 -13.04 -14.19
N LYS A 65 32.25 -13.74 -13.06
CA LYS A 65 32.75 -15.12 -12.95
C LYS A 65 32.02 -16.00 -13.95
N THR A 66 32.78 -16.85 -14.63
CA THR A 66 32.19 -17.89 -15.48
C THR A 66 31.48 -18.93 -14.62
N ARG A 67 30.64 -19.76 -15.24
CA ARG A 67 29.92 -20.80 -14.52
C ARG A 67 30.91 -21.80 -13.92
N GLU A 68 31.94 -22.12 -14.67
CA GLU A 68 33.06 -22.97 -14.29
C GLU A 68 33.79 -22.42 -13.05
N ASP A 69 34.09 -21.11 -13.03
CA ASP A 69 34.74 -20.43 -11.88
C ASP A 69 33.94 -20.50 -10.57
N LEU A 70 32.62 -20.73 -10.64
CA LEU A 70 31.75 -20.83 -9.47
C LEU A 70 31.70 -22.26 -8.90
N TYR A 71 32.02 -23.26 -9.71
CA TYR A 71 31.95 -24.68 -9.32
C TYR A 71 33.31 -25.30 -9.02
N ASP A 72 34.42 -24.61 -9.32
CA ASP A 72 35.76 -24.99 -8.85
C ASP A 72 35.87 -24.70 -7.34
N ARG A 73 35.68 -25.76 -6.53
CA ARG A 73 35.93 -25.79 -5.08
C ARG A 73 37.23 -26.52 -4.76
#